data_AF-A0A839RHA7-F1
#
_entry.id   AF-A0A839RHA7-F1
#
_cell.length_a   1.000
_cell.length_b   1.000
_cell.length_c   1.000
_cell.angle_alpha   90.00
_cell.angle_beta   90.00
_cell.angle_gamma   90.00
#
_symmetry.space_group_name_H-M   'P 1'
#
loop_
_entity.id
_entity.type
_entity.pdbx_description
1 polymer ?
#
loop_
_entity_poly.entity_id
_entity_poly.type
_entity_poly.pdbx_seq_one_letter_code
_entity_poly.pdbx_strand_id
1 'polypeptide(L)'
;MSTPETTVLITVTGRDKPGVTSVLFGALSRHETNLLDVEQVVIRGRLTLGVLLTTPHDAEALQDEVEQAMASIGFNVDVEIGADPVGGRSLSTHAIVVLGRPVTARTFKVIARELARQGVNIDTIRGVADYPVTGLELQVSTPHGTHDDDLNLRQGLAELSVSEGVDIAVERGGLARRAKRLIVFDVDSTLIQGEVIEMLAAHAGREAEVRQVTEAAMRGEIDFTESLHQRVAALNGLDAAVIDEVASKLELTPGARTTIRTLRRLGFRCGVVSGGFRQVIQSLADELELDFIEANTLEIVDGKLTGRVLGHVVDRAAKAVALQTFADQRGVPIEQTVAVGDGANDIDMIQAAGLGIAFNAKPALQEVADASLTHPYLDAILFILGITRDEVEHADAAEGLMRRVPIL
;
A
#
# COMPACT_ATOMS: atom_id res chain seq x y z
N MET A 1 -35.08 -34.99 -22.88
CA MET A 1 -34.70 -34.94 -21.46
C MET A 1 -33.20 -34.85 -21.44
N SER A 2 -32.62 -33.78 -20.88
CA SER A 2 -31.16 -33.68 -20.77
C SER A 2 -30.67 -34.84 -19.91
N THR A 3 -29.66 -35.58 -20.38
CA THR A 3 -28.91 -36.50 -19.53
C THR A 3 -28.36 -35.69 -18.34
N PRO A 4 -28.42 -36.22 -17.11
CA PRO A 4 -27.82 -35.54 -15.97
C PRO A 4 -26.31 -35.42 -16.24
N GLU A 5 -25.82 -34.19 -16.26
CA GLU A 5 -24.40 -33.91 -16.40
C GLU A 5 -23.69 -34.21 -15.07
N THR A 6 -22.57 -34.94 -15.15
CA THR A 6 -21.72 -35.25 -14.00
C THR A 6 -20.61 -34.21 -13.93
N THR A 7 -20.45 -33.56 -12.78
CA THR A 7 -19.33 -32.66 -12.51
C THR A 7 -18.06 -33.47 -12.25
N VAL A 8 -16.93 -33.04 -12.80
CA VAL A 8 -15.62 -33.66 -12.59
C VAL A 8 -14.59 -32.56 -12.34
N LEU A 9 -13.83 -32.68 -11.24
CA LEU A 9 -12.66 -31.85 -10.96
C LEU A 9 -11.39 -32.64 -11.27
N ILE A 10 -10.53 -32.08 -12.12
CA ILE A 10 -9.25 -32.66 -12.52
C ILE A 10 -8.13 -31.76 -12.02
N THR A 11 -7.25 -32.29 -11.17
CA THR A 11 -6.09 -31.58 -10.64
C THR A 11 -4.80 -32.21 -11.15
N VAL A 12 -4.06 -31.47 -11.98
CA VAL A 12 -2.81 -31.89 -12.60
C VAL A 12 -1.63 -31.23 -11.89
N THR A 13 -0.66 -32.04 -11.41
CA THR A 13 0.55 -31.54 -10.72
C THR A 13 1.83 -32.14 -11.26
N GLY A 14 2.87 -31.31 -11.43
CA GLY A 14 4.15 -31.77 -11.97
C GLY A 14 5.20 -30.68 -12.19
N ARG A 15 6.28 -31.03 -12.91
CA ARG A 15 7.31 -30.07 -13.32
C ARG A 15 6.84 -29.36 -14.59
N ASP A 16 6.76 -28.04 -14.53
CA ASP A 16 6.28 -27.21 -15.63
C ASP A 16 7.11 -27.41 -16.90
N LYS A 17 6.41 -27.41 -18.04
CA LYS A 17 7.00 -27.46 -19.39
C LYS A 17 5.96 -27.00 -20.43
N PRO A 18 6.40 -26.49 -21.59
CA PRO A 18 5.48 -26.12 -22.67
C PRO A 18 4.60 -27.30 -23.10
N GLY A 19 3.32 -27.02 -23.34
CA GLY A 19 2.37 -27.97 -23.93
C GLY A 19 1.55 -28.81 -22.95
N VAL A 20 1.78 -28.73 -21.63
CA VAL A 20 0.99 -29.50 -20.62
C VAL A 20 -0.51 -29.23 -20.76
N THR A 21 -0.89 -27.96 -20.75
CA THR A 21 -2.26 -27.50 -20.94
C THR A 21 -2.86 -28.05 -22.25
N SER A 22 -2.08 -28.04 -23.35
CA SER A 22 -2.53 -28.55 -24.65
C SER A 22 -2.78 -30.06 -24.64
N VAL A 23 -1.96 -30.84 -23.93
CA VAL A 23 -2.15 -32.30 -23.83
C VAL A 23 -3.40 -32.61 -23.02
N LEU A 24 -3.63 -31.90 -21.91
CA LEU A 24 -4.81 -32.09 -21.07
C LEU A 24 -6.08 -31.80 -21.87
N PHE A 25 -6.20 -30.60 -22.44
CA PHE A 25 -7.39 -30.24 -23.21
C PHE A 25 -7.53 -31.05 -24.50
N GLY A 26 -6.42 -31.57 -25.04
CA GLY A 26 -6.45 -32.55 -26.13
C GLY A 26 -7.15 -33.86 -25.75
N ALA A 27 -6.89 -34.38 -24.55
CA ALA A 27 -7.61 -35.54 -24.00
C ALA A 27 -9.08 -35.21 -23.70
N LEU A 28 -9.34 -34.09 -23.00
CA LEU A 28 -10.71 -33.66 -22.68
C LEU A 28 -11.58 -33.45 -23.92
N SER A 29 -11.01 -32.96 -25.03
CA SER A 29 -11.74 -32.70 -26.27
C SER A 29 -12.26 -33.95 -26.98
N ARG A 30 -11.79 -35.15 -26.61
CA ARG A 30 -12.31 -36.42 -27.15
C ARG A 30 -13.62 -36.84 -26.47
N HIS A 31 -13.95 -36.21 -25.36
CA HIS A 31 -15.20 -36.36 -24.64
C HIS A 31 -16.04 -35.09 -24.82
N GLU A 32 -17.37 -35.21 -24.82
CA GLU A 32 -18.26 -34.05 -24.81
C GLU A 32 -18.22 -33.39 -23.44
N THR A 33 -17.20 -32.58 -23.17
CA THR A 33 -17.00 -31.88 -21.89
C THR A 33 -17.38 -30.41 -22.02
N ASN A 34 -17.95 -29.86 -20.96
CA ASN A 34 -18.18 -28.42 -20.83
C ASN A 34 -17.36 -27.89 -19.65
N LEU A 35 -16.47 -26.93 -19.91
CA LEU A 35 -15.60 -26.37 -18.87
C LEU A 35 -16.40 -25.40 -17.99
N LEU A 36 -16.33 -25.59 -16.69
CA LEU A 36 -16.92 -24.71 -15.69
C LEU A 36 -15.89 -23.73 -15.12
N ASP A 37 -14.67 -24.20 -14.86
CA ASP A 37 -13.58 -23.38 -14.35
C ASP A 37 -12.20 -23.97 -14.72
N VAL A 38 -11.20 -23.10 -14.87
CA VAL A 38 -9.81 -23.48 -15.18
C VAL A 38 -8.86 -22.56 -14.45
N GLU A 39 -8.04 -23.12 -13.56
CA GLU A 39 -7.02 -22.39 -12.83
C GLU A 39 -5.64 -23.02 -13.00
N GLN A 40 -4.63 -22.19 -13.28
CA GLN A 40 -3.25 -22.64 -13.39
C GLN A 40 -2.31 -21.72 -12.62
N VAL A 41 -1.41 -22.33 -11.84
CA VAL A 41 -0.31 -21.63 -11.20
C VAL A 41 1.00 -22.35 -11.43
N VAL A 42 2.07 -21.59 -11.67
CA VAL A 42 3.45 -22.11 -11.76
C VAL A 42 4.30 -21.46 -10.69
N ILE A 43 4.79 -22.26 -9.73
CA ILE A 43 5.65 -21.79 -8.65
C ILE A 43 7.01 -22.45 -8.79
N ARG A 44 8.05 -21.68 -9.11
CA ARG A 44 9.44 -22.16 -9.25
C ARG A 44 9.56 -23.40 -10.16
N GLY A 45 8.83 -23.41 -11.27
CA GLY A 45 8.83 -24.50 -12.25
C GLY A 45 8.03 -25.74 -11.84
N ARG A 46 7.15 -25.63 -10.83
CA ARG A 46 6.13 -26.62 -10.49
C ARG A 46 4.77 -26.08 -10.92
N LEU A 47 4.06 -26.84 -11.75
CA LEU A 47 2.74 -26.50 -12.26
C LEU A 47 1.67 -27.25 -11.47
N THR A 48 0.63 -26.52 -11.08
CA THR A 48 -0.66 -27.04 -10.63
C THR A 48 -1.74 -26.47 -11.56
N LEU A 49 -2.53 -27.34 -12.18
CA LEU A 49 -3.62 -27.00 -13.08
C LEU A 49 -4.89 -27.70 -12.63
N GLY A 50 -5.88 -26.93 -12.16
CA GLY A 50 -7.21 -27.39 -11.82
C GLY A 50 -8.18 -27.12 -12.97
N VAL A 51 -9.00 -28.12 -13.32
CA VAL A 51 -10.04 -28.01 -14.34
C VAL A 51 -11.33 -28.59 -13.77
N LEU A 52 -12.33 -27.74 -13.58
CA LEU A 52 -13.68 -28.15 -13.24
C LEU A 52 -14.51 -28.19 -14.51
N LEU A 53 -15.19 -29.31 -14.77
CA LEU A 53 -15.99 -29.50 -15.97
C LEU A 53 -17.25 -30.32 -15.68
N THR A 54 -18.17 -30.35 -16.65
CA THR A 54 -19.25 -31.32 -16.71
C THR A 54 -19.11 -32.24 -17.92
N THR A 55 -19.59 -33.47 -17.77
CA THR A 55 -19.67 -34.46 -18.86
C THR A 55 -21.04 -35.16 -18.82
N PRO A 56 -21.74 -35.31 -19.96
CA PRO A 56 -22.96 -36.09 -20.06
C PRO A 56 -22.68 -37.60 -20.25
N HIS A 57 -21.40 -37.97 -20.39
CA HIS A 57 -20.92 -39.34 -20.65
C HIS A 57 -20.23 -39.94 -19.42
N ASP A 58 -19.69 -41.13 -19.61
CA ASP A 58 -18.95 -41.89 -18.60
C ASP A 58 -17.73 -41.11 -18.06
N ALA A 59 -17.81 -40.71 -16.79
CA ALA A 59 -16.76 -39.97 -16.10
C ALA A 59 -15.54 -40.84 -15.77
N GLU A 60 -15.71 -42.17 -15.63
CA GLU A 60 -14.59 -43.09 -15.38
C GLU A 60 -13.72 -43.22 -16.63
N ALA A 61 -14.33 -43.33 -17.82
CA ALA A 61 -13.61 -43.35 -19.08
C ALA A 61 -12.83 -42.04 -19.34
N LEU A 62 -13.40 -40.90 -18.95
CA LEU A 62 -12.73 -39.60 -19.00
C LEU A 62 -11.51 -39.57 -18.07
N GLN A 63 -11.65 -40.08 -16.84
CA GLN A 63 -10.56 -40.19 -15.87
C GLN A 63 -9.40 -41.00 -16.44
N ASP A 64 -9.65 -42.20 -16.96
CA ASP A 64 -8.64 -43.09 -17.52
C ASP A 64 -7.84 -42.41 -18.66
N GLU A 65 -8.55 -41.72 -19.57
CA GLU A 65 -7.91 -41.03 -20.70
C GLU A 65 -7.01 -39.88 -20.25
N VAL A 66 -7.48 -39.08 -19.28
CA VAL A 66 -6.72 -37.96 -18.73
C VAL A 66 -5.50 -38.45 -17.96
N GLU A 67 -5.66 -39.46 -17.10
CA GLU A 67 -4.55 -40.08 -16.36
C GLU A 67 -3.47 -40.60 -17.32
N GLN A 68 -3.87 -41.32 -18.38
CA GLN A 68 -2.94 -41.82 -19.39
C GLN A 68 -2.22 -40.69 -20.14
N ALA A 69 -2.96 -39.67 -20.58
CA ALA A 69 -2.41 -38.54 -21.31
C ALA A 69 -1.39 -37.77 -20.45
N MET A 70 -1.69 -37.51 -19.19
CA MET A 70 -0.82 -36.78 -18.27
C MET A 70 0.38 -37.62 -17.79
N ALA A 71 0.19 -38.91 -17.56
CA ALA A 71 1.29 -39.83 -17.25
C ALA A 71 2.32 -39.87 -18.39
N SER A 72 1.87 -39.80 -19.66
CA SER A 72 2.77 -39.78 -20.83
C SER A 72 3.75 -38.59 -20.83
N ILE A 73 3.40 -37.51 -20.14
CA ILE A 73 4.22 -36.32 -19.97
C ILE A 73 4.78 -36.18 -18.55
N GLY A 74 4.65 -37.19 -17.68
CA GLY A 74 5.23 -37.22 -16.34
C GLY A 74 4.53 -36.30 -15.33
N PHE A 75 3.21 -36.13 -15.48
CA PHE A 75 2.35 -35.41 -14.55
C PHE A 75 1.50 -36.38 -13.73
N ASN A 76 1.21 -35.99 -12.49
CA ASN A 76 0.23 -36.67 -11.65
C ASN A 76 -1.14 -36.02 -11.86
N VAL A 77 -2.18 -36.84 -11.81
CA VAL A 77 -3.58 -36.41 -11.92
C VAL A 77 -4.33 -36.92 -10.71
N ASP A 78 -5.16 -36.07 -10.15
CA ASP A 78 -6.19 -36.41 -9.19
C ASP A 78 -7.55 -36.05 -9.81
N VAL A 79 -8.50 -36.98 -9.77
CA VAL A 79 -9.83 -36.80 -10.38
C VAL A 79 -10.91 -37.04 -9.34
N GLU A 80 -11.76 -36.04 -9.11
CA GLU A 80 -12.91 -36.11 -8.23
C GLU A 80 -14.20 -36.05 -9.07
N ILE A 81 -14.96 -37.15 -9.07
CA ILE A 81 -16.25 -37.28 -9.76
C ILE A 81 -17.38 -36.89 -8.80
N GLY A 82 -18.31 -36.06 -9.28
CA GLY A 82 -19.39 -35.51 -8.47
C GLY A 82 -18.97 -34.34 -7.59
N ALA A 83 -17.88 -33.64 -7.96
CA ALA A 83 -17.41 -32.45 -7.27
C ALA A 83 -18.49 -31.36 -7.22
N ASP A 84 -18.48 -30.54 -6.17
CA ASP A 84 -19.45 -29.45 -6.00
C ASP A 84 -19.30 -28.40 -7.12
N PRO A 85 -20.31 -28.23 -8.01
CA PRO A 85 -20.23 -27.26 -9.10
C PRO A 85 -20.27 -25.80 -8.62
N VAL A 86 -20.66 -25.57 -7.37
CA VAL A 86 -20.77 -24.25 -6.72
C VAL A 86 -19.64 -24.00 -5.72
N GLY A 87 -18.61 -24.86 -5.68
CA GLY A 87 -17.36 -24.64 -4.94
C GLY A 87 -16.52 -23.44 -5.43
N GLY A 88 -17.15 -22.49 -6.12
CA GLY A 88 -16.57 -21.26 -6.59
C GLY A 88 -16.02 -20.45 -5.43
N ARG A 89 -14.74 -20.14 -5.51
CA ARG A 89 -13.98 -19.24 -4.64
C ARG A 89 -14.86 -18.19 -3.97
N SER A 90 -14.93 -18.23 -2.63
CA SER A 90 -15.21 -17.00 -1.89
C SER A 90 -14.05 -16.03 -2.19
N LEU A 91 -14.37 -14.84 -2.70
CA LEU A 91 -13.37 -13.78 -2.83
C LEU A 91 -12.70 -13.58 -1.47
N SER A 92 -11.37 -13.51 -1.46
CA SER A 92 -10.62 -13.17 -0.25
C SER A 92 -11.17 -11.89 0.35
N THR A 93 -11.53 -11.95 1.63
CA THR A 93 -12.16 -10.84 2.32
C THR A 93 -11.16 -9.72 2.59
N HIS A 94 -9.88 -10.06 2.77
CA HIS A 94 -8.81 -9.12 3.07
C HIS A 94 -7.52 -9.45 2.30
N ALA A 95 -6.68 -8.43 2.17
CA ALA A 95 -5.30 -8.55 1.79
C ALA A 95 -4.42 -8.08 2.96
N ILE A 96 -3.41 -8.88 3.29
CA ILE A 96 -2.42 -8.55 4.31
C ILE A 96 -1.08 -8.40 3.61
N VAL A 97 -0.45 -7.24 3.75
CA VAL A 97 0.90 -6.98 3.23
C VAL A 97 1.86 -6.96 4.41
N VAL A 98 2.87 -7.83 4.37
CA VAL A 98 3.94 -7.94 5.36
C VAL A 98 5.22 -7.42 4.72
N LEU A 99 5.78 -6.33 5.25
CA LEU A 99 7.04 -5.76 4.79
C LEU A 99 8.08 -5.86 5.91
N GLY A 100 9.31 -6.23 5.55
CA GLY A 100 10.37 -6.36 6.55
C GLY A 100 11.75 -6.46 5.93
N ARG A 101 12.76 -6.23 6.76
CA ARG A 101 14.17 -6.39 6.36
C ARG A 101 15.01 -6.94 7.50
N PRO A 102 15.05 -8.27 7.70
CA PRO A 102 14.39 -9.32 6.90
C PRO A 102 12.95 -9.63 7.37
N VAL A 103 12.15 -10.25 6.50
CA VAL A 103 10.98 -11.04 6.93
C VAL A 103 11.46 -12.47 7.24
N THR A 104 11.48 -12.86 8.51
CA THR A 104 12.02 -14.16 8.92
C THR A 104 10.95 -15.28 8.90
N ALA A 105 11.39 -16.53 8.81
CA ALA A 105 10.48 -17.68 8.96
C ALA A 105 9.80 -17.72 10.35
N ARG A 106 10.46 -17.19 11.39
CA ARG A 106 9.86 -17.04 12.72
C ARG A 106 8.69 -16.06 12.66
N THR A 107 8.91 -14.89 12.08
CA THR A 107 7.91 -13.84 11.92
C THR A 107 6.69 -14.38 11.17
N PHE A 108 6.92 -15.02 10.02
CA PHE A 108 5.84 -15.58 9.21
C PHE A 108 5.06 -16.68 9.94
N LYS A 109 5.73 -17.52 10.75
CA LYS A 109 5.08 -18.53 11.59
C LYS A 109 4.14 -17.89 12.62
N VAL A 110 4.55 -16.80 13.26
CA VAL A 110 3.73 -16.13 14.28
C VAL A 110 2.50 -15.49 13.64
N ILE A 111 2.66 -14.81 12.49
CA ILE A 111 1.55 -14.26 11.70
C ILE A 111 0.57 -15.38 11.31
N ALA A 112 1.05 -16.46 10.69
CA ALA A 112 0.19 -17.56 10.25
C ALA A 112 -0.54 -18.24 11.43
N ARG A 113 0.10 -18.34 12.60
CA ARG A 113 -0.52 -18.87 13.82
C ARG A 113 -1.64 -17.96 14.32
N GLU A 114 -1.45 -16.65 14.26
CA GLU A 114 -2.46 -15.68 14.68
C GLU A 114 -3.68 -15.70 13.75
N LEU A 115 -3.45 -15.73 12.44
CA LEU A 115 -4.51 -15.92 11.45
C LEU A 115 -5.31 -17.20 11.73
N ALA A 116 -4.62 -18.33 11.91
CA ALA A 116 -5.27 -19.61 12.23
C ALA A 116 -6.04 -19.57 13.57
N ARG A 117 -5.53 -18.87 14.59
CA ARG A 117 -6.21 -18.69 15.89
C ARG A 117 -7.54 -17.96 15.74
N GLN A 118 -7.61 -17.00 14.82
CA GLN A 118 -8.83 -16.25 14.50
C GLN A 118 -9.73 -16.97 13.46
N GLY A 119 -9.36 -18.18 13.02
CA GLY A 119 -10.10 -18.92 12.00
C GLY A 119 -9.96 -18.35 10.58
N VAL A 120 -8.97 -17.49 10.36
CA VAL A 120 -8.71 -16.86 9.05
C VAL A 120 -7.94 -17.84 8.16
N ASN A 121 -8.48 -18.12 6.98
CA ASN A 121 -7.81 -18.94 5.98
C ASN A 121 -6.88 -18.10 5.11
N ILE A 122 -5.70 -18.64 4.77
CA ILE A 122 -4.81 -18.03 3.78
C ILE A 122 -5.12 -18.64 2.42
N ASP A 123 -5.66 -17.83 1.51
CA ASP A 123 -6.08 -18.27 0.20
C ASP A 123 -4.91 -18.29 -0.78
N THR A 124 -4.06 -17.26 -0.74
CA THR A 124 -2.83 -17.19 -1.54
C THR A 124 -1.73 -16.43 -0.81
N ILE A 125 -0.48 -16.73 -1.15
CA ILE A 125 0.70 -15.97 -0.72
C ILE A 125 1.54 -15.67 -1.96
N ARG A 126 1.97 -14.42 -2.11
CA ARG A 126 2.91 -14.02 -3.17
C ARG A 126 3.93 -13.00 -2.68
N GLY A 127 5.09 -12.97 -3.34
CA GLY A 127 6.04 -11.87 -3.15
C GLY A 127 5.55 -10.62 -3.87
N VAL A 128 5.64 -9.47 -3.22
CA VAL A 128 5.34 -8.15 -3.82
C VAL A 128 6.57 -7.27 -3.94
N ALA A 129 7.62 -7.52 -3.16
CA ALA A 129 8.87 -6.79 -3.25
C ALA A 129 10.07 -7.66 -2.82
N ASP A 130 11.17 -7.55 -3.55
CA ASP A 130 12.50 -8.03 -3.14
C ASP A 130 13.44 -6.89 -2.70
N TYR A 131 13.01 -5.64 -2.96
CA TYR A 131 13.75 -4.40 -2.75
C TYR A 131 12.76 -3.22 -2.62
N PRO A 132 13.05 -2.18 -1.79
CA PRO A 132 14.15 -2.08 -0.83
C PRO A 132 13.91 -2.88 0.45
N VAL A 133 12.71 -3.45 0.59
CA VAL A 133 12.28 -4.34 1.67
C VAL A 133 11.81 -5.67 1.07
N THR A 134 11.83 -6.74 1.88
CA THR A 134 11.11 -7.96 1.52
C THR A 134 9.63 -7.73 1.76
N GLY A 135 8.82 -7.86 0.72
CA GLY A 135 7.37 -7.73 0.79
C GLY A 135 6.66 -9.01 0.41
N LEU A 136 5.74 -9.46 1.27
CA LEU A 136 4.86 -10.59 1.04
C LEU A 136 3.41 -10.13 1.15
N GLU A 137 2.56 -10.58 0.23
CA GLU A 137 1.11 -10.37 0.30
C GLU A 137 0.41 -11.70 0.53
N LEU A 138 -0.51 -11.71 1.49
CA LEU A 138 -1.42 -12.80 1.77
C LEU A 138 -2.84 -12.34 1.42
N GLN A 139 -3.51 -13.05 0.52
CA GLN A 139 -4.96 -12.90 0.38
C GLN A 139 -5.61 -13.88 1.35
N VAL A 140 -6.54 -13.39 2.17
CA VAL A 140 -7.12 -14.16 3.27
C VAL A 140 -8.63 -14.05 3.31
N SER A 141 -9.26 -15.11 3.83
CA SER A 141 -10.71 -15.18 4.05
C SER A 141 -10.99 -15.31 5.54
N THR A 142 -11.69 -14.32 6.09
CA THR A 142 -12.16 -14.33 7.48
C THR A 142 -13.46 -15.13 7.60
N PRO A 143 -13.78 -15.71 8.78
CA PRO A 143 -14.91 -16.63 8.94
C PRO A 143 -16.28 -16.05 8.55
N HIS A 144 -16.50 -14.75 8.81
CA HIS A 144 -17.80 -14.12 8.65
C HIS A 144 -17.80 -12.90 7.71
N GLY A 145 -16.61 -12.37 7.37
CA GLY A 145 -16.46 -11.17 6.53
C GLY A 145 -17.06 -9.91 7.17
N THR A 146 -17.20 -9.88 8.49
CA THR A 146 -17.88 -8.80 9.23
C THR A 146 -16.94 -7.63 9.53
N HIS A 147 -17.50 -6.54 10.06
CA HIS A 147 -16.70 -5.45 10.63
C HIS A 147 -15.90 -5.90 11.87
N ASP A 148 -16.45 -6.81 12.68
CA ASP A 148 -15.74 -7.34 13.84
C ASP A 148 -14.52 -8.19 13.43
N ASP A 149 -14.62 -8.96 12.33
CA ASP A 149 -13.48 -9.69 11.77
C ASP A 149 -12.33 -8.74 11.38
N ASP A 150 -12.65 -7.60 10.77
CA ASP A 150 -11.71 -6.55 10.36
C ASP A 150 -10.96 -5.96 11.57
N LEU A 151 -11.71 -5.60 12.62
CA LEU A 151 -11.15 -5.07 13.87
C LEU A 151 -10.25 -6.10 14.57
N ASN A 152 -10.70 -7.35 14.71
CA ASN A 152 -9.93 -8.42 15.35
C ASN A 152 -8.64 -8.73 14.59
N LEU A 153 -8.72 -8.77 13.25
CA LEU A 153 -7.58 -9.04 12.39
C LEU A 153 -6.53 -7.93 12.51
N ARG A 154 -6.96 -6.66 12.43
CA ARG A 154 -6.08 -5.50 12.59
C ARG A 154 -5.43 -5.46 13.96
N GLN A 155 -6.22 -5.63 15.03
CA GLN A 155 -5.70 -5.59 16.39
C GLN A 155 -4.66 -6.70 16.62
N GLY A 156 -4.98 -7.93 16.25
CA GLY A 156 -4.07 -9.07 16.43
C GLY A 156 -2.77 -8.92 15.64
N LEU A 157 -2.83 -8.34 14.44
CA LEU A 157 -1.64 -8.14 13.60
C LEU A 157 -0.83 -6.90 13.97
N ALA A 158 -1.46 -5.84 14.51
CA ALA A 158 -0.75 -4.65 14.99
C ALA A 158 0.23 -4.98 16.13
N GLU A 159 -0.19 -5.82 17.08
CA GLU A 159 0.70 -6.30 18.17
C GLU A 159 1.90 -7.10 17.63
N LEU A 160 1.67 -7.89 16.57
CA LEU A 160 2.72 -8.68 15.92
C LEU A 160 3.69 -7.82 15.11
N SER A 161 3.20 -6.77 14.47
CA SER A 161 4.03 -5.81 13.74
C SER A 161 5.14 -5.25 14.65
N VAL A 162 4.75 -4.78 15.85
CA VAL A 162 5.69 -4.23 16.83
C VAL A 162 6.63 -5.31 17.38
N SER A 163 6.10 -6.47 17.79
CA SER A 163 6.89 -7.50 18.47
C SER A 163 7.85 -8.27 17.56
N GLU A 164 7.53 -8.38 16.27
CA GLU A 164 8.37 -9.08 15.28
C GLU A 164 9.19 -8.12 14.40
N GLY A 165 9.04 -6.80 14.56
CA GLY A 165 9.84 -5.79 13.85
C GLY A 165 9.59 -5.79 12.34
N VAL A 166 8.32 -5.95 11.95
CA VAL A 166 7.87 -5.91 10.55
C VAL A 166 6.67 -5.01 10.42
N ASP A 167 6.50 -4.40 9.26
CA ASP A 167 5.30 -3.63 8.94
C ASP A 167 4.20 -4.58 8.46
N ILE A 168 2.99 -4.45 9.00
CA ILE A 168 1.83 -5.23 8.57
C ILE A 168 0.69 -4.29 8.25
N ALA A 169 0.24 -4.30 7.00
CA ALA A 169 -0.94 -3.58 6.55
C ALA A 169 -2.08 -4.57 6.28
N VAL A 170 -3.29 -4.24 6.74
CA VAL A 170 -4.51 -5.03 6.54
C VAL A 170 -5.51 -4.18 5.79
N GLU A 171 -5.95 -4.65 4.63
CA GLU A 171 -6.95 -3.97 3.83
C GLU A 171 -8.08 -4.92 3.45
N ARG A 172 -9.29 -4.39 3.30
CA ARG A 172 -10.39 -5.15 2.68
C ARG A 172 -10.02 -5.48 1.24
N GLY A 173 -10.21 -6.73 0.85
CA GLY A 173 -9.93 -7.24 -0.48
C GLY A 173 -10.93 -6.74 -1.53
N GLY A 174 -10.85 -7.33 -2.72
CA GLY A 174 -11.80 -7.05 -3.81
C GLY A 174 -11.62 -5.68 -4.48
N LEU A 175 -12.73 -5.13 -5.00
CA LEU A 175 -12.70 -3.92 -5.83
C LEU A 175 -12.32 -2.66 -5.04
N ALA A 176 -12.69 -2.57 -3.76
CA ALA A 176 -12.44 -1.38 -2.93
C ALA A 176 -10.94 -1.07 -2.80
N ARG A 177 -10.09 -2.10 -2.62
CA ARG A 177 -8.63 -1.95 -2.60
C ARG A 177 -8.08 -1.41 -3.92
N ARG A 178 -8.60 -1.93 -5.04
CA ARG A 178 -8.18 -1.54 -6.40
C ARG A 178 -8.75 -0.20 -6.85
N ALA A 179 -9.63 0.42 -6.06
CA ALA A 179 -10.36 1.63 -6.41
C ALA A 179 -9.77 2.90 -5.81
N LYS A 180 -8.64 2.85 -5.08
CA LYS A 180 -7.96 4.06 -4.61
C LYS A 180 -7.50 4.93 -5.80
N ARG A 181 -7.76 6.24 -5.76
CA ARG A 181 -7.50 7.17 -6.90
C ARG A 181 -6.94 8.52 -6.50
N LEU A 182 -6.84 8.83 -5.20
CA LEU A 182 -6.31 10.10 -4.72
C LEU A 182 -5.43 9.85 -3.52
N ILE A 183 -4.29 10.53 -3.45
CA ILE A 183 -3.38 10.46 -2.32
C ILE A 183 -2.95 11.87 -1.89
N VAL A 184 -2.89 12.10 -0.59
CA VAL A 184 -2.24 13.27 0.01
C VAL A 184 -1.09 12.81 0.90
N PHE A 185 -0.01 13.58 0.88
CA PHE A 185 1.14 13.39 1.76
C PHE A 185 1.28 14.59 2.70
N ASP A 186 1.64 14.35 3.95
CA ASP A 186 2.38 15.37 4.69
C ASP A 186 3.73 15.63 4.01
N VAL A 187 4.30 16.80 4.28
CA VAL A 187 5.55 17.22 3.67
C VAL A 187 6.72 16.90 4.59
N ASP A 188 6.85 17.63 5.69
CA ASP A 188 7.93 17.46 6.66
C ASP A 188 7.94 16.03 7.20
N SER A 189 9.13 15.44 7.33
CA SER A 189 9.34 14.06 7.79
C SER A 189 8.57 12.93 7.05
N THR A 190 7.86 13.24 5.96
CA THR A 190 7.07 12.29 5.16
C THR A 190 7.50 12.33 3.69
N LEU A 191 7.13 13.38 2.94
CA LEU A 191 7.52 13.51 1.52
C LEU A 191 8.98 13.98 1.38
N ILE A 192 9.42 14.84 2.30
CA ILE A 192 10.81 15.32 2.41
C ILE A 192 11.45 14.82 3.71
N GLN A 193 12.77 14.88 3.75
CA GLN A 193 13.55 14.59 4.95
C GLN A 193 13.70 15.84 5.81
N GLY A 194 13.44 15.70 7.11
CA GLY A 194 13.59 16.77 8.10
C GLY A 194 12.43 17.75 8.14
N GLU A 195 12.66 18.86 8.84
CA GLU A 195 11.65 19.87 9.18
C GLU A 195 12.03 21.23 8.55
N VAL A 196 11.20 21.73 7.63
CA VAL A 196 11.42 23.01 6.92
C VAL A 196 11.61 24.18 7.89
N ILE A 197 10.83 24.22 8.96
CA ILE A 197 10.88 25.32 9.93
C ILE A 197 12.20 25.35 10.70
N GLU A 198 12.81 24.18 10.95
CA GLU A 198 14.13 24.08 11.58
C GLU A 198 15.22 24.56 10.62
N MET A 199 15.13 24.20 9.34
CA MET A 199 16.04 24.67 8.30
C MET A 199 16.00 26.20 8.16
N LEU A 200 14.81 26.81 8.22
CA LEU A 200 14.66 28.28 8.25
C LEU A 200 15.27 28.87 9.53
N ALA A 201 14.98 28.28 10.69
CA ALA A 201 15.47 28.75 11.98
C ALA A 201 17.00 28.67 12.14
N ALA A 202 17.65 27.73 11.44
CA ALA A 202 19.12 27.65 11.37
C ALA A 202 19.75 28.93 10.81
N HIS A 203 19.09 29.59 9.85
CA HIS A 203 19.57 30.87 9.29
C HIS A 203 19.38 32.04 10.27
N ALA A 204 18.50 31.89 11.28
CA ALA A 204 18.37 32.81 12.41
C ALA A 204 19.29 32.45 13.60
N GLY A 205 20.02 31.34 13.53
CA GLY A 205 20.79 30.81 14.67
C GLY A 205 19.91 30.28 15.81
N ARG A 206 18.64 29.95 15.53
CA ARG A 206 17.62 29.54 16.51
C ARG A 206 17.08 28.11 16.26
N GLU A 207 17.80 27.30 15.51
CA GLU A 207 17.43 25.91 15.19
C GLU A 207 17.13 25.07 16.44
N ALA A 208 18.01 25.11 17.44
CA ALA A 208 17.85 24.31 18.66
C ALA A 208 16.59 24.68 19.46
N GLU A 209 16.26 25.97 19.51
CA GLU A 209 15.04 26.46 20.15
C GLU A 209 13.78 25.97 19.41
N VAL A 210 13.77 26.11 18.08
CA VAL A 210 12.65 25.70 17.23
C VAL A 210 12.47 24.19 17.23
N ARG A 211 13.56 23.41 17.23
CA ARG A 211 13.52 21.95 17.34
C ARG A 211 12.86 21.51 18.64
N GLN A 212 13.24 22.11 19.77
CA GLN A 212 12.66 21.77 21.07
C GLN A 212 11.13 21.98 21.10
N VAL A 213 10.65 23.09 20.52
CA VAL A 213 9.21 23.39 20.42
C VAL A 213 8.51 22.46 19.42
N THR A 214 9.17 22.10 18.32
CA THR A 214 8.64 21.16 17.30
C THR A 214 8.44 19.78 17.92
N GLU A 215 9.44 19.25 18.61
CA GLU A 215 9.36 17.95 19.27
C GLU A 215 8.27 17.91 20.37
N ALA A 216 8.12 18.99 21.15
CA ALA A 216 7.06 19.09 22.16
C ALA A 216 5.66 19.09 21.52
N ALA A 217 5.46 19.80 20.41
CA ALA A 217 4.19 19.83 19.70
C ALA A 217 3.86 18.47 19.05
N MET A 218 4.84 17.79 18.44
CA MET A 218 4.65 16.45 17.88
C MET A 218 4.28 15.40 18.94
N ARG A 219 4.72 15.59 20.19
CA ARG A 219 4.31 14.77 21.35
C ARG A 219 2.94 15.15 21.93
N GLY A 220 2.31 16.21 21.43
CA GLY A 220 1.02 16.71 21.92
C GLY A 220 1.10 17.49 23.23
N GLU A 221 2.29 17.96 23.62
CA GLU A 221 2.48 18.74 24.86
C GLU A 221 2.03 20.21 24.71
N ILE A 222 2.01 20.72 23.49
CA ILE A 222 1.65 22.09 23.13
C ILE A 222 0.64 22.04 21.99
N ASP A 223 -0.36 22.93 22.00
CA ASP A 223 -1.28 23.10 20.87
C ASP A 223 -0.52 23.43 19.57
N PHE A 224 -0.98 22.89 18.45
CA PHE A 224 -0.29 23.04 17.16
C PHE A 224 -0.18 24.51 16.73
N THR A 225 -1.28 25.27 16.86
CA THR A 225 -1.32 26.67 16.42
C THR A 225 -0.43 27.53 17.32
N GLU A 226 -0.47 27.29 18.62
CA GLU A 226 0.44 27.94 19.57
C GLU A 226 1.91 27.64 19.24
N SER A 227 2.25 26.37 19.06
CA SER A 227 3.60 25.94 18.68
C SER A 227 4.06 26.55 17.35
N LEU A 228 3.19 26.60 16.34
CA LEU A 228 3.51 27.22 15.05
C LEU A 228 3.84 28.70 15.23
N HIS A 229 3.02 29.45 15.96
CA HIS A 229 3.29 30.87 16.19
C HIS A 229 4.60 31.10 16.95
N GLN A 230 4.90 30.29 17.97
CA GLN A 230 6.17 30.37 18.70
C GLN A 230 7.37 30.13 17.78
N ARG A 231 7.32 29.07 16.97
CA ARG A 231 8.41 28.72 16.05
C ARG A 231 8.57 29.74 14.92
N VAL A 232 7.48 30.23 14.35
CA VAL A 232 7.52 31.24 13.28
C VAL A 232 8.02 32.58 13.83
N ALA A 233 7.71 32.95 15.07
CA ALA A 233 8.25 34.15 15.70
C ALA A 233 9.78 34.14 15.78
N ALA A 234 10.41 32.95 15.84
CA ALA A 234 11.86 32.81 15.81
C ALA A 234 12.49 33.25 14.47
N LEU A 235 11.70 33.31 13.41
CA LEU A 235 12.13 33.67 12.06
C LEU A 235 12.06 35.19 11.78
N ASN A 236 11.53 35.98 12.73
CA ASN A 236 11.33 37.42 12.54
C ASN A 236 12.64 38.14 12.18
N GLY A 237 12.60 38.92 11.10
CA GLY A 237 13.70 39.74 10.63
C GLY A 237 14.63 39.06 9.60
N LEU A 238 14.45 37.76 9.34
CA LEU A 238 15.14 37.08 8.24
C LEU A 238 14.76 37.69 6.89
N ASP A 239 15.72 37.74 5.98
CA ASP A 239 15.48 38.10 4.58
C ASP A 239 14.63 37.02 3.91
N ALA A 240 13.62 37.41 3.14
CA ALA A 240 12.71 36.48 2.47
C ALA A 240 13.42 35.55 1.47
N ALA A 241 14.60 35.93 0.96
CA ALA A 241 15.42 35.08 0.09
C ALA A 241 15.81 33.73 0.73
N VAL A 242 15.78 33.64 2.07
CA VAL A 242 16.02 32.38 2.81
C VAL A 242 15.03 31.28 2.42
N ILE A 243 13.81 31.64 1.99
CA ILE A 243 12.79 30.69 1.53
C ILE A 243 13.31 29.91 0.33
N ASP A 244 13.86 30.61 -0.67
CA ASP A 244 14.40 30.00 -1.89
C ASP A 244 15.65 29.17 -1.59
N GLU A 245 16.50 29.65 -0.67
CA GLU A 245 17.68 28.91 -0.22
C GLU A 245 17.31 27.58 0.46
N VAL A 246 16.31 27.58 1.33
CA VAL A 246 15.82 26.36 2.00
C VAL A 246 15.13 25.44 0.99
N ALA A 247 14.28 25.98 0.12
CA ALA A 247 13.60 25.21 -0.93
C ALA A 247 14.58 24.44 -1.83
N SER A 248 15.72 25.06 -2.16
CA SER A 248 16.76 24.43 -2.99
C SER A 248 17.53 23.29 -2.30
N LYS A 249 17.45 23.19 -0.97
CA LYS A 249 18.16 22.20 -0.15
C LYS A 249 17.25 21.05 0.31
N LEU A 250 15.98 21.06 -0.07
CA LEU A 250 15.05 20.00 0.32
C LEU A 250 15.48 18.67 -0.29
N GLU A 251 15.62 17.68 0.57
CA GLU A 251 15.88 16.30 0.15
C GLU A 251 14.58 15.51 0.22
N LEU A 252 14.20 14.89 -0.90
CA LEU A 252 13.05 13.99 -0.91
C LEU A 252 13.34 12.73 -0.10
N THR A 253 12.31 12.22 0.57
CA THR A 253 12.35 10.92 1.22
C THR A 253 12.71 9.84 0.19
N PRO A 254 13.60 8.88 0.51
CA PRO A 254 13.92 7.80 -0.41
C PRO A 254 12.65 7.11 -0.92
N GLY A 255 12.56 6.92 -2.24
CA GLY A 255 11.38 6.35 -2.89
C GLY A 255 10.31 7.37 -3.31
N ALA A 256 10.28 8.60 -2.79
CA ALA A 256 9.21 9.56 -3.06
C ALA A 256 8.95 9.84 -4.55
N ARG A 257 10.02 10.03 -5.34
CA ARG A 257 9.91 10.19 -6.80
C ARG A 257 9.29 8.97 -7.48
N THR A 258 9.64 7.76 -7.02
CA THR A 258 9.09 6.50 -7.53
C THR A 258 7.63 6.33 -7.15
N THR A 259 7.28 6.66 -5.90
CA THR A 259 5.89 6.68 -5.42
C THR A 259 5.03 7.58 -6.31
N ILE A 260 5.39 8.86 -6.44
CA ILE A 260 4.58 9.82 -7.20
C ILE A 260 4.52 9.44 -8.68
N ARG A 261 5.64 9.10 -9.30
CA ARG A 261 5.67 8.68 -10.72
C ARG A 261 4.76 7.48 -10.98
N THR A 262 4.85 6.45 -10.13
CA THR A 262 4.04 5.23 -10.28
C THR A 262 2.55 5.52 -10.09
N LEU A 263 2.19 6.28 -9.06
CA LEU A 263 0.80 6.65 -8.79
C LEU A 263 0.21 7.49 -9.94
N ARG A 264 0.97 8.42 -10.50
CA ARG A 264 0.56 9.20 -11.67
C ARG A 264 0.34 8.32 -12.91
N ARG A 265 1.18 7.30 -13.15
CA ARG A 265 0.93 6.31 -14.23
C ARG A 265 -0.40 5.57 -14.05
N LEU A 266 -0.81 5.35 -12.81
CA LEU A 266 -2.09 4.72 -12.46
C LEU A 266 -3.27 5.71 -12.46
N GLY A 267 -3.03 6.97 -12.82
CA GLY A 267 -4.06 8.03 -12.88
C GLY A 267 -4.46 8.57 -11.52
N PHE A 268 -3.64 8.39 -10.47
CA PHE A 268 -3.91 9.03 -9.18
C PHE A 268 -3.83 10.55 -9.27
N ARG A 269 -4.64 11.19 -8.42
CA ARG A 269 -4.48 12.60 -8.05
C ARG A 269 -3.57 12.68 -6.83
N CYS A 270 -2.45 13.38 -6.96
CA CYS A 270 -1.44 13.46 -5.91
C CYS A 270 -1.40 14.87 -5.34
N GLY A 271 -1.49 15.03 -4.03
CA GLY A 271 -1.41 16.33 -3.37
C GLY A 271 -0.56 16.30 -2.10
N VAL A 272 -0.33 17.49 -1.54
CA VAL A 272 0.30 17.66 -0.23
C VAL A 272 -0.56 18.53 0.68
N VAL A 273 -0.56 18.18 1.97
CA VAL A 273 -1.26 18.90 3.04
C VAL A 273 -0.31 19.08 4.21
N SER A 274 0.18 20.29 4.42
CA SER A 274 1.32 20.55 5.31
C SER A 274 1.04 21.63 6.35
N GLY A 275 1.59 21.43 7.55
CA GLY A 275 1.72 22.47 8.56
C GLY A 275 2.86 23.46 8.28
N GLY A 276 3.72 23.16 7.30
CA GLY A 276 4.81 24.00 6.83
C GLY A 276 4.35 25.13 5.92
N PHE A 277 5.24 25.61 5.05
CA PHE A 277 5.04 26.86 4.31
C PHE A 277 4.93 26.65 2.80
N ARG A 278 3.83 27.11 2.21
CA ARG A 278 3.56 27.02 0.77
C ARG A 278 4.71 27.57 -0.07
N GLN A 279 5.27 28.71 0.34
CA GLN A 279 6.35 29.36 -0.42
C GLN A 279 7.61 28.49 -0.53
N VAL A 280 7.88 27.62 0.44
CA VAL A 280 9.06 26.73 0.43
C VAL A 280 8.81 25.49 -0.43
N ILE A 281 7.59 24.96 -0.43
CA ILE A 281 7.27 23.66 -1.04
C ILE A 281 6.75 23.78 -2.49
N GLN A 282 6.45 25.00 -2.96
CA GLN A 282 5.83 25.23 -4.27
C GLN A 282 6.68 24.68 -5.42
N SER A 283 8.00 24.97 -5.42
CA SER A 283 8.90 24.49 -6.47
C SER A 283 8.99 22.98 -6.53
N LEU A 284 9.04 22.32 -5.37
CA LEU A 284 9.05 20.87 -5.25
C LEU A 284 7.73 20.25 -5.73
N ALA A 285 6.61 20.85 -5.38
CA ALA A 285 5.30 20.39 -5.82
C ALA A 285 5.12 20.53 -7.34
N ASP A 286 5.64 21.60 -7.93
CA ASP A 286 5.65 21.80 -9.38
C ASP A 286 6.56 20.78 -10.08
N GLU A 287 7.75 20.50 -9.51
CA GLU A 287 8.68 19.47 -10.01
C GLU A 287 8.06 18.07 -10.00
N LEU A 288 7.29 17.75 -8.96
CA LEU A 288 6.59 16.47 -8.81
C LEU A 288 5.24 16.44 -9.54
N GLU A 289 4.84 17.56 -10.13
CA GLU A 289 3.56 17.80 -10.82
C GLU A 289 2.36 17.39 -9.95
N LEU A 290 2.34 17.90 -8.72
CA LEU A 290 1.24 17.66 -7.77
C LEU A 290 -0.02 18.44 -8.19
N ASP A 291 -1.18 17.82 -7.99
CA ASP A 291 -2.50 18.32 -8.34
C ASP A 291 -3.10 19.26 -7.27
N PHE A 292 -2.53 19.29 -6.06
CA PHE A 292 -3.05 20.02 -4.90
C PHE A 292 -1.98 20.34 -3.86
N ILE A 293 -2.07 21.53 -3.27
CA ILE A 293 -1.18 22.01 -2.20
C ILE A 293 -2.02 22.80 -1.21
N GLU A 294 -2.06 22.35 0.04
CA GLU A 294 -2.55 23.13 1.18
C GLU A 294 -1.43 23.28 2.21
N ALA A 295 -1.08 24.52 2.55
CA ALA A 295 -0.01 24.84 3.49
C ALA A 295 -0.13 26.27 4.04
N ASN A 296 0.51 26.54 5.18
CA ASN A 296 0.57 27.88 5.76
C ASN A 296 1.35 28.85 4.85
N THR A 297 1.13 30.16 5.03
CA THR A 297 1.87 31.18 4.27
C THR A 297 2.59 32.12 5.25
N LEU A 298 3.91 32.25 5.12
CA LEU A 298 4.68 33.22 5.92
C LEU A 298 4.35 34.65 5.49
N GLU A 299 4.16 35.55 6.44
CA GLU A 299 3.99 36.97 6.17
C GLU A 299 5.35 37.64 5.87
N ILE A 300 5.40 38.36 4.75
CA ILE A 300 6.58 39.07 4.27
C ILE A 300 6.25 40.55 4.13
N VAL A 301 7.03 41.41 4.77
CA VAL A 301 6.92 42.88 4.65
C VAL A 301 8.31 43.44 4.38
N ASP A 302 8.43 44.33 3.39
CA ASP A 302 9.69 44.96 2.98
C ASP A 302 10.82 43.95 2.73
N GLY A 303 10.49 42.81 2.13
CA GLY A 303 11.43 41.72 1.82
C GLY A 303 11.89 40.91 3.03
N LYS A 304 11.23 41.04 4.20
CA LYS A 304 11.60 40.32 5.42
C LYS A 304 10.45 39.53 6.03
N LEU A 305 10.78 38.41 6.67
CA LEU A 305 9.83 37.63 7.46
C LEU A 305 9.42 38.42 8.71
N THR A 306 8.12 38.54 8.96
CA THR A 306 7.61 39.27 10.14
C THR A 306 7.49 38.41 11.40
N GLY A 307 7.77 37.11 11.26
CA GLY A 307 7.53 36.11 12.31
C GLY A 307 6.06 35.78 12.53
N ARG A 308 5.21 35.97 11.51
CA ARG A 308 3.78 35.58 11.52
C ARG A 308 3.41 34.77 10.28
N VAL A 309 2.29 34.06 10.38
CA VAL A 309 1.63 33.41 9.24
C VAL A 309 0.38 34.18 8.84
N LEU A 310 0.04 34.15 7.55
CA LEU A 310 -1.14 34.77 6.97
C LEU A 310 -2.31 33.78 6.92
N GLY A 311 -3.52 34.30 7.10
CA GLY A 311 -4.74 33.54 6.87
C GLY A 311 -5.06 32.53 7.95
N HIS A 312 -5.76 31.46 7.55
CA HIS A 312 -6.10 30.35 8.43
C HIS A 312 -4.89 29.42 8.57
N VAL A 313 -4.67 28.93 9.79
CA VAL A 313 -3.59 27.99 10.07
C VAL A 313 -4.02 26.59 9.66
N VAL A 314 -3.17 25.91 8.90
CA VAL A 314 -3.34 24.49 8.54
C VAL A 314 -2.97 23.63 9.76
N ASP A 315 -3.89 23.55 10.71
CA ASP A 315 -3.83 22.70 11.88
C ASP A 315 -4.34 21.27 11.59
N ARG A 316 -4.42 20.45 12.63
CA ARG A 316 -4.86 19.04 12.55
C ARG A 316 -6.24 18.89 11.89
N ALA A 317 -7.21 19.72 12.28
CA ALA A 317 -8.56 19.65 11.72
C ALA A 317 -8.58 20.19 10.28
N ALA A 318 -7.82 21.25 10.01
CA ALA A 318 -7.67 21.82 8.68
C ALA A 318 -7.06 20.82 7.69
N LYS A 319 -6.15 19.93 8.13
CA LYS A 319 -5.61 18.88 7.25
C LYS A 319 -6.69 17.92 6.74
N ALA A 320 -7.64 17.52 7.60
CA ALA A 320 -8.78 16.69 7.19
C ALA A 320 -9.71 17.43 6.21
N VAL A 321 -9.98 18.71 6.48
CA VAL A 321 -10.78 19.56 5.58
C VAL A 321 -10.10 19.73 4.22
N ALA A 322 -8.76 19.84 4.19
CA ALA A 322 -7.99 19.94 2.95
C ALA A 322 -8.09 18.66 2.10
N LEU A 323 -7.96 17.49 2.73
CA LEU A 323 -8.19 16.21 2.05
C LEU A 323 -9.59 16.14 1.44
N GLN A 324 -10.63 16.45 2.22
CA GLN A 324 -12.01 16.44 1.74
C GLN A 324 -12.21 17.42 0.58
N THR A 325 -11.66 18.62 0.70
CA THR A 325 -11.72 19.66 -0.35
C THR A 325 -11.08 19.17 -1.64
N PHE A 326 -9.90 18.54 -1.56
CA PHE A 326 -9.23 17.99 -2.73
C PHE A 326 -10.02 16.84 -3.36
N ALA A 327 -10.57 15.94 -2.53
CA ALA A 327 -11.42 14.84 -2.97
C ALA A 327 -12.65 15.36 -3.74
N ASP A 328 -13.35 16.35 -3.19
CA ASP A 328 -14.52 16.97 -3.80
C ASP A 328 -14.18 17.65 -5.14
N GLN A 329 -13.07 18.41 -5.19
CA GLN A 329 -12.61 19.07 -6.41
C GLN A 329 -12.29 18.08 -7.54
N ARG A 330 -11.87 16.86 -7.20
CA ARG A 330 -11.50 15.82 -8.16
C ARG A 330 -12.62 14.78 -8.39
N GLY A 331 -13.74 14.89 -7.68
CA GLY A 331 -14.85 13.95 -7.76
C GLY A 331 -14.47 12.54 -7.30
N VAL A 332 -13.57 12.43 -6.32
CA VAL A 332 -13.12 11.15 -5.76
C VAL A 332 -13.83 10.94 -4.42
N PRO A 333 -14.59 9.83 -4.24
CA PRO A 333 -15.17 9.50 -2.94
C PRO A 333 -14.10 9.37 -1.86
N ILE A 334 -14.41 9.76 -0.62
CA ILE A 334 -13.43 9.78 0.46
C ILE A 334 -12.85 8.38 0.73
N GLU A 335 -13.63 7.32 0.54
CA GLU A 335 -13.24 5.91 0.70
C GLU A 335 -12.20 5.45 -0.35
N GLN A 336 -12.04 6.24 -1.43
CA GLN A 336 -11.05 6.04 -2.49
C GLN A 336 -9.80 6.92 -2.32
N THR A 337 -9.71 7.67 -1.22
CA THR A 337 -8.54 8.48 -0.88
C THR A 337 -7.54 7.72 -0.01
N VAL A 338 -6.30 8.17 -0.05
CA VAL A 338 -5.19 7.72 0.79
C VAL A 338 -4.56 8.95 1.43
N ALA A 339 -4.24 8.88 2.71
CA ALA A 339 -3.48 9.92 3.39
C ALA A 339 -2.25 9.33 4.05
N VAL A 340 -1.12 10.04 3.97
CA VAL A 340 0.17 9.61 4.50
C VAL A 340 0.73 10.70 5.38
N GLY A 341 1.14 10.38 6.60
CA GLY A 341 1.76 11.33 7.54
C GLY A 341 2.59 10.63 8.60
N ASP A 342 3.27 11.41 9.45
CA ASP A 342 4.17 10.90 10.50
C ASP A 342 3.84 11.40 11.93
N GLY A 343 3.10 12.50 12.04
CA GLY A 343 2.89 13.20 13.31
C GLY A 343 1.45 13.21 13.82
N ALA A 344 1.28 13.61 15.09
CA ALA A 344 -0.06 13.74 15.71
C ALA A 344 -0.96 14.80 15.03
N ASN A 345 -0.36 15.74 14.30
CA ASN A 345 -1.01 16.71 13.44
C ASN A 345 -1.74 16.07 12.24
N ASP A 346 -1.43 14.83 11.88
CA ASP A 346 -2.03 14.14 10.74
C ASP A 346 -3.22 13.26 11.12
N ILE A 347 -3.50 13.08 12.42
CA ILE A 347 -4.48 12.10 12.90
C ILE A 347 -5.85 12.28 12.22
N ASP A 348 -6.38 13.50 12.20
CA ASP A 348 -7.72 13.74 11.62
C ASP A 348 -7.71 13.51 10.11
N MET A 349 -6.61 13.83 9.42
CA MET A 349 -6.47 13.61 7.98
C MET A 349 -6.43 12.12 7.63
N ILE A 350 -5.66 11.33 8.38
CA ILE A 350 -5.56 9.90 8.11
C ILE A 350 -6.82 9.14 8.54
N GLN A 351 -7.50 9.57 9.60
CA GLN A 351 -8.79 9.00 10.02
C GLN A 351 -9.92 9.35 9.05
N ALA A 352 -9.86 10.51 8.39
CA ALA A 352 -10.83 10.89 7.37
C ALA A 352 -10.62 10.12 6.05
N ALA A 353 -9.39 9.70 5.75
CA ALA A 353 -9.08 9.02 4.49
C ALA A 353 -9.67 7.60 4.41
N GLY A 354 -9.86 7.11 3.19
CA GLY A 354 -10.24 5.71 2.96
C GLY A 354 -9.13 4.70 3.22
N LEU A 355 -7.89 5.17 3.38
CA LEU A 355 -6.73 4.44 3.85
C LEU A 355 -5.74 5.44 4.46
N GLY A 356 -5.59 5.41 5.78
CA GLY A 356 -4.63 6.20 6.54
C GLY A 356 -3.30 5.46 6.77
N ILE A 357 -2.19 5.99 6.27
CA ILE A 357 -0.86 5.37 6.39
C ILE A 357 0.03 6.23 7.29
N ALA A 358 0.48 5.64 8.39
CA ALA A 358 1.53 6.19 9.24
C ALA A 358 2.92 5.83 8.67
N PHE A 359 3.72 6.83 8.27
CA PHE A 359 5.05 6.63 7.70
C PHE A 359 6.13 7.11 8.66
N ASN A 360 6.98 6.19 9.14
CA ASN A 360 8.01 6.43 10.18
C ASN A 360 7.48 7.26 11.37
N ALA A 361 6.21 7.02 11.69
CA ALA A 361 5.42 7.92 12.50
C ALA A 361 5.66 7.77 14.00
N LYS A 362 5.24 8.78 14.76
CA LYS A 362 5.19 8.72 16.22
C LYS A 362 4.06 7.79 16.70
N PRO A 363 4.15 7.22 17.92
CA PRO A 363 3.15 6.27 18.43
C PRO A 363 1.70 6.77 18.35
N ALA A 364 1.48 8.06 18.64
CA ALA A 364 0.14 8.65 18.60
C ALA A 364 -0.56 8.55 17.23
N LEU A 365 0.20 8.59 16.13
CA LEU A 365 -0.35 8.41 14.79
C LEU A 365 -0.45 6.92 14.41
N GLN A 366 0.55 6.12 14.81
CA GLN A 366 0.57 4.68 14.55
C GLN A 366 -0.64 3.95 15.16
N GLU A 367 -1.07 4.36 16.36
CA GLU A 367 -2.20 3.77 17.08
C GLU A 367 -3.56 3.96 16.37
N VAL A 368 -3.68 4.94 15.48
CA VAL A 368 -4.93 5.31 14.81
C VAL A 368 -4.89 5.11 13.29
N ALA A 369 -3.75 4.72 12.73
CA ALA A 369 -3.59 4.48 11.30
C ALA A 369 -4.09 3.10 10.87
N ASP A 370 -4.54 2.99 9.63
CA ASP A 370 -4.91 1.71 9.02
C ASP A 370 -3.69 0.81 8.77
N ALA A 371 -2.57 1.45 8.44
CA ALA A 371 -1.30 0.80 8.18
C ALA A 371 -0.14 1.65 8.71
N SER A 372 0.93 0.99 9.15
CA SER A 372 2.17 1.64 9.61
C SER A 372 3.35 1.10 8.81
N LEU A 373 4.22 2.02 8.38
CA LEU A 373 5.47 1.75 7.69
C LEU A 373 6.63 2.29 8.52
N THR A 374 7.57 1.44 8.91
CA THR A 374 8.72 1.81 9.78
C THR A 374 10.06 1.78 9.05
N HIS A 375 10.04 1.44 7.76
CA HIS A 375 11.21 1.54 6.90
C HIS A 375 11.29 2.92 6.22
N PRO A 376 12.50 3.48 6.00
CA PRO A 376 12.68 4.83 5.47
C PRO A 376 12.54 4.90 3.94
N TYR A 377 11.57 4.17 3.37
CA TYR A 377 11.34 4.07 1.93
C TYR A 377 9.88 4.35 1.60
N LEU A 378 9.59 5.53 1.05
CA LEU A 378 8.22 5.98 0.75
C LEU A 378 7.58 5.16 -0.39
N ASP A 379 8.37 4.47 -1.22
CA ASP A 379 7.86 3.57 -2.26
C ASP A 379 7.30 2.25 -1.70
N ALA A 380 7.47 1.97 -0.40
CA ALA A 380 6.77 0.87 0.28
C ALA A 380 5.24 1.03 0.27
N ILE A 381 4.73 2.26 0.16
CA ILE A 381 3.30 2.56 0.03
C ILE A 381 2.71 1.87 -1.20
N LEU A 382 3.48 1.75 -2.29
CA LEU A 382 3.01 1.10 -3.51
C LEU A 382 2.65 -0.37 -3.27
N PHE A 383 3.41 -1.06 -2.39
CA PHE A 383 3.16 -2.46 -2.06
C PHE A 383 1.87 -2.65 -1.25
N ILE A 384 1.57 -1.71 -0.35
CA ILE A 384 0.28 -1.67 0.37
C ILE A 384 -0.84 -1.55 -0.66
N LEU A 385 -0.73 -0.59 -1.60
CA LEU A 385 -1.69 -0.36 -2.67
C LEU A 385 -1.77 -1.50 -3.72
N GLY A 386 -1.07 -2.61 -3.51
CA GLY A 386 -1.15 -3.83 -4.32
C GLY A 386 -0.31 -3.79 -5.60
N ILE A 387 0.59 -2.81 -5.71
CA ILE A 387 1.52 -2.64 -6.82
C ILE A 387 2.82 -3.34 -6.44
N THR A 388 3.30 -4.24 -7.29
CA THR A 388 4.53 -5.01 -7.03
C THR A 388 5.77 -4.26 -7.50
N ARG A 389 6.92 -4.61 -6.93
CA ARG A 389 8.22 -4.08 -7.35
C ARG A 389 8.52 -4.38 -8.82
N ASP A 390 8.17 -5.58 -9.27
CA ASP A 390 8.36 -6.00 -10.66
C ASP A 390 7.53 -5.13 -11.63
N GLU A 391 6.28 -4.78 -11.27
CA GLU A 391 5.46 -3.87 -12.07
C GLU A 391 6.06 -2.46 -12.15
N VAL A 392 6.57 -1.93 -11.04
CA VAL A 392 7.26 -0.63 -10.99
C VAL A 392 8.50 -0.64 -11.90
N GLU A 393 9.35 -1.67 -11.77
CA GLU A 393 10.59 -1.77 -12.53
C GLU A 393 10.34 -2.01 -14.02
N HIS A 394 9.31 -2.80 -14.37
CA HIS A 394 8.92 -3.01 -15.75
C HIS A 394 8.46 -1.69 -16.41
N ALA A 395 7.63 -0.92 -15.72
CA ALA A 395 7.18 0.39 -16.21
C ALA A 395 8.33 1.39 -16.31
N ASP A 396 9.23 1.44 -15.32
CA ASP A 396 10.41 2.32 -15.35
C ASP A 396 11.40 1.93 -16.46
N ALA A 397 11.57 0.64 -16.75
CA ALA A 397 12.45 0.17 -17.81
C ALA A 397 11.97 0.61 -19.19
N ALA A 398 10.65 0.64 -19.41
CA ALA A 398 10.05 1.10 -20.66
C ALA A 398 10.36 2.59 -20.96
N GLU A 399 10.60 3.39 -19.91
CA GLU A 399 10.92 4.82 -20.00
C GLU A 399 12.43 5.12 -19.84
N GLY A 400 13.27 4.09 -19.65
CA GLY A 400 14.71 4.26 -19.42
C GLY A 400 15.06 4.85 -18.05
N LEU A 401 14.14 4.77 -17.07
CA LEU A 401 14.26 5.33 -15.73
C LEU A 401 14.62 4.27 -14.67
N MET A 402 14.72 3.00 -15.05
CA MET A 402 14.94 1.89 -14.11
C MET A 402 16.24 2.08 -13.32
N ARG A 403 16.10 2.17 -12.00
CA ARG A 403 17.21 2.29 -11.06
C ARG A 403 16.87 1.61 -9.75
N ARG A 404 17.71 0.67 -9.32
CA ARG A 404 17.79 0.23 -7.92
C ARG A 404 18.87 1.07 -7.23
N VAL A 405 18.52 1.78 -6.17
CA VAL A 405 19.49 2.52 -5.36
C VAL A 405 20.12 1.53 -4.37
N PRO A 406 21.46 1.37 -4.32
CA PRO A 406 22.08 0.50 -3.34
C PRO A 406 21.62 0.88 -1.93
N ILE A 407 21.24 -0.12 -1.17
CA ILE A 407 20.79 0.14 0.18
C ILE A 407 21.99 0.12 1.11
N LEU A 408 22.24 1.25 1.77
CA LEU A 408 23.31 1.43 2.74
C LEU A 408 23.07 0.60 4.02
#